data_AF-A0A0W0XYD4-F1
#
_entry.id   AF-A0A0W0XYD4-F1
#
_cell.length_a   1.000
_cell.length_b   1.000
_cell.length_c   1.000
_cell.angle_alpha   90.00
_cell.angle_beta   90.00
_cell.angle_gamma   90.00
#
_symmetry.space_group_name_H-M   'P 1'
#
loop_
_entity.id
_entity.type
_entity.pdbx_description
1 polymer ?
#
loop_
_entity_poly.entity_id
_entity_poly.type
_entity_poly.pdbx_seq_one_letter_code
_entity_poly.pdbx_strand_id
1 'polypeptide(L)'
;MKEQHLLKSALLLIDYLKEKGVEPSIIDAHLNEAPFGLFKALDQFNGRSFGTLLFAKLRLSDYLQTLKDTTSAESLCLKPLEAIITGLYVEPRENPKQGIFELIAHLNRWLTLKPESYQDRDEARKLCLVFYLLLKLLTATVSNLSALNRTLASRFIPLQNVANDAFKLLKAVNEQWQQLAPQGDQKSPVPEEALLQQQSCWLVAFRQRYQSIAHQKKTHQGKLAQLHGVISEDCTTLQTLERLQLEKQRMKAVMVQLHALEYALANSKLTLAAILSNYSSAFQMVLDHSSVQVKKELLSPDEARQSPRLLMPGLLLSTANWFFKPVADPRKIKLQQALPLVALSFAQTIKTLDDAIVHQISKIFPDNVGYQGLLLRLGTDGLTELIGYNQQLQALCLLAQRVMQLHSYLNKLHLPPQSQLFITQEMPGKEKQEEAVIQLLNFFTEGADREAMVPLKNNLKALFTRLEIGVELVTKGFCTITACNDSGMLSSP
;
A
#
# COMPACT_ATOMS: atom_id res chain seq x y z
N MET A 1 15.20 20.59 -14.57
CA MET A 1 14.02 19.69 -14.51
C MET A 1 14.36 18.20 -14.61
N LYS A 2 15.36 17.75 -15.39
CA LYS A 2 15.65 16.31 -15.54
C LYS A 2 16.19 15.64 -14.27
N GLU A 3 17.14 16.26 -13.57
CA GLU A 3 17.86 15.63 -12.44
C GLU A 3 16.98 15.41 -11.19
N GLN A 4 16.10 16.35 -10.85
CA GLN A 4 15.17 16.23 -9.73
C GLN A 4 14.23 15.03 -9.86
N HIS A 5 13.83 14.67 -11.08
CA HIS A 5 13.01 13.49 -11.35
C HIS A 5 13.79 12.19 -11.14
N LEU A 6 15.07 12.17 -11.53
CA LEU A 6 15.96 11.03 -11.30
C LEU A 6 16.20 10.81 -9.82
N LEU A 7 16.42 11.89 -9.07
CA LEU A 7 16.56 11.84 -7.62
C LEU A 7 15.29 11.30 -6.94
N LYS A 8 14.11 11.77 -7.36
CA LYS A 8 12.83 11.24 -6.85
C LYS A 8 12.65 9.76 -7.15
N SER A 9 13.00 9.30 -8.36
CA SER A 9 12.98 7.86 -8.69
C SER A 9 14.00 7.06 -7.87
N ALA A 10 15.18 7.60 -7.59
CA ALA A 10 16.18 6.96 -6.73
C ALA A 10 15.71 6.86 -5.27
N LEU A 11 15.06 7.91 -4.75
CA LEU A 11 14.45 7.90 -3.41
C LEU A 11 13.35 6.84 -3.29
N LEU A 12 12.52 6.66 -4.32
CA LEU A 12 11.53 5.58 -4.34
C LEU A 12 12.15 4.19 -4.21
N LEU A 13 13.35 3.96 -4.76
CA LEU A 13 14.06 2.68 -4.62
C LEU A 13 14.64 2.50 -3.21
N ILE A 14 15.10 3.58 -2.59
CA ILE A 14 15.55 3.59 -1.19
C ILE A 14 14.37 3.22 -0.29
N ASP A 15 13.23 3.88 -0.47
CA ASP A 15 12.02 3.64 0.30
C ASP A 15 11.52 2.21 0.07
N TYR A 16 11.52 1.75 -1.17
CA TYR A 16 11.15 0.37 -1.53
C TYR A 16 11.98 -0.69 -0.77
N LEU A 17 13.31 -0.58 -0.78
CA LEU A 17 14.17 -1.55 -0.09
C LEU A 17 14.06 -1.47 1.43
N LYS A 18 13.71 -0.30 1.98
CA LYS A 18 13.41 -0.13 3.41
C LYS A 18 12.06 -0.72 3.81
N GLU A 19 11.07 -0.65 2.91
CA GLU A 19 9.67 -0.98 3.22
C GLU A 19 9.27 -2.42 2.92
N LYS A 20 9.76 -2.98 1.81
CA LYS A 20 9.28 -4.27 1.27
C LYS A 20 10.27 -5.42 1.48
N GLY A 21 11.42 -5.16 2.09
CA GLY A 21 12.37 -6.18 2.50
C GLY A 21 13.60 -6.29 1.61
N VAL A 22 14.59 -6.97 2.18
CA VAL A 22 15.96 -7.15 1.67
C VAL A 22 16.13 -8.50 0.96
N GLU A 23 15.05 -9.15 0.52
CA GLU A 23 15.14 -10.48 -0.12
C GLU A 23 14.90 -10.42 -1.63
N PRO A 24 15.72 -11.11 -2.45
CA PRO A 24 15.54 -11.19 -3.89
C PRO A 24 14.17 -11.75 -4.33
N SER A 25 13.60 -12.69 -3.56
CA SER A 25 12.28 -13.28 -3.80
C SER A 25 11.14 -12.25 -3.79
N ILE A 26 11.20 -11.26 -2.90
CA ILE A 26 10.20 -10.20 -2.79
C ILE A 26 10.35 -9.20 -3.94
N ILE A 27 11.60 -8.92 -4.35
CA ILE A 27 11.90 -8.10 -5.53
C ILE A 27 11.33 -8.76 -6.79
N ASP A 28 11.48 -10.07 -6.91
CA ASP A 28 10.91 -10.85 -8.01
C ASP A 28 9.38 -10.76 -8.04
N ALA A 29 8.70 -10.99 -6.92
CA ALA A 29 7.24 -10.94 -6.85
C ALA A 29 6.69 -9.59 -7.33
N HIS A 30 7.27 -8.47 -6.86
CA HIS A 30 6.77 -7.13 -7.19
C HIS A 30 7.17 -6.61 -8.58
N LEU A 31 8.24 -7.13 -9.19
CA LEU A 31 8.67 -6.74 -10.53
C LEU A 31 8.16 -7.67 -11.64
N ASN A 32 7.75 -8.90 -11.30
CA ASN A 32 7.09 -9.81 -12.24
C ASN A 32 5.66 -9.36 -12.59
N GLU A 33 5.07 -8.45 -11.82
CA GLU A 33 3.78 -7.81 -12.13
C GLU A 33 3.87 -6.75 -13.25
N ALA A 34 5.03 -6.57 -13.90
CA ALA A 34 5.17 -5.63 -15.00
C ALA A 34 4.14 -5.90 -16.12
N PRO A 35 3.44 -4.87 -16.65
CA PRO A 35 3.74 -3.44 -16.53
C PRO A 35 3.06 -2.72 -15.35
N PHE A 36 2.57 -3.44 -14.34
CA PHE A 36 1.94 -2.90 -13.13
C PHE A 36 2.93 -2.86 -11.94
N GLY A 37 2.44 -2.53 -10.74
CA GLY A 37 3.24 -2.59 -9.50
C GLY A 37 4.45 -1.64 -9.46
N LEU A 38 5.54 -2.09 -8.84
CA LEU A 38 6.77 -1.31 -8.63
C LEU A 38 7.38 -0.82 -9.95
N PHE A 39 7.31 -1.64 -11.00
CA PHE A 39 7.84 -1.30 -12.32
C PHE A 39 7.18 -0.04 -12.92
N LYS A 40 5.88 0.15 -12.67
CA LYS A 40 5.11 1.35 -13.08
C LYS A 40 5.34 2.52 -12.13
N ALA A 41 5.41 2.27 -10.83
CA ALA A 41 5.64 3.31 -9.82
C ALA A 41 6.97 4.04 -10.08
N LEU A 42 8.03 3.30 -10.45
CA LEU A 42 9.32 3.87 -10.81
C LEU A 42 9.31 4.70 -12.10
N ASP A 43 8.28 4.53 -12.94
CA ASP A 43 8.07 5.28 -14.17
C ASP A 43 7.28 6.58 -13.95
N GLN A 44 6.79 6.85 -12.73
CA GLN A 44 5.98 8.04 -12.41
C GLN A 44 6.66 9.35 -12.82
N PHE A 45 7.99 9.41 -12.75
CA PHE A 45 8.78 10.59 -13.10
C PHE A 45 9.48 10.47 -14.47
N ASN A 46 9.14 9.47 -15.29
CA ASN A 46 9.87 9.07 -16.51
C ASN A 46 11.36 8.83 -16.26
N GLY A 47 11.69 8.41 -15.04
CA GLY A 47 13.05 8.33 -14.51
C GLY A 47 13.50 6.92 -14.18
N ARG A 48 12.74 5.86 -14.49
CA ARG A 48 13.01 4.49 -14.01
C ARG A 48 14.46 4.05 -14.26
N SER A 49 14.92 4.05 -15.51
CA SER A 49 16.25 3.55 -15.86
C SER A 49 17.37 4.38 -15.24
N PHE A 50 17.29 5.70 -15.38
CA PHE A 50 18.32 6.63 -14.90
C PHE A 50 18.31 6.83 -13.38
N GLY A 51 17.14 6.78 -12.76
CA GLY A 51 16.97 6.79 -11.31
C GLY A 51 17.49 5.51 -10.67
N THR A 52 17.35 4.36 -11.35
CA THR A 52 17.95 3.09 -10.89
C THR A 52 19.48 3.13 -10.99
N LEU A 53 20.03 3.66 -12.08
CA LEU A 53 21.48 3.88 -12.20
C LEU A 53 22.00 4.86 -11.14
N LEU A 54 21.30 5.97 -10.90
CA LEU A 54 21.65 6.93 -9.86
C LEU A 54 21.62 6.29 -8.47
N PHE A 55 20.58 5.52 -8.16
CA PHE A 55 20.48 4.79 -6.91
C PHE A 55 21.63 3.80 -6.72
N ALA A 56 21.94 3.00 -7.75
CA ALA A 56 23.06 2.06 -7.73
C ALA A 56 24.40 2.78 -7.55
N LYS A 57 24.61 3.91 -8.24
CA LYS A 57 25.79 4.75 -8.09
C LYS A 57 25.95 5.22 -6.64
N LEU A 58 24.92 5.85 -6.07
CA LEU A 58 24.99 6.39 -4.71
C LEU A 58 25.30 5.31 -3.68
N ARG A 59 24.63 4.14 -3.77
CA ARG A 59 24.88 3.02 -2.86
C ARG A 59 26.27 2.43 -3.01
N LEU A 60 26.78 2.36 -4.24
CA LEU A 60 28.13 1.88 -4.50
C LEU A 60 29.19 2.88 -3.96
N SER A 61 28.98 4.18 -4.16
CA SER A 61 29.83 5.23 -3.60
C SER A 61 29.85 5.19 -2.08
N ASP A 62 28.69 5.05 -1.44
CA ASP A 62 28.57 4.91 0.02
C ASP A 62 29.35 3.68 0.51
N TYR A 63 29.20 2.54 -0.16
CA TYR A 63 29.91 1.32 0.21
C TYR A 63 31.43 1.45 0.03
N LEU A 64 31.89 2.02 -1.09
CA LEU A 64 33.31 2.28 -1.32
C LEU A 64 33.93 3.17 -0.23
N GLN A 65 33.18 4.11 0.34
CA GLN A 65 33.62 4.94 1.46
C GLN A 65 33.75 4.17 2.78
N THR A 66 33.02 3.07 2.95
CA THR A 66 33.13 2.20 4.13
C THR A 66 34.33 1.25 4.08
N LEU A 67 34.91 1.02 2.89
CA LEU A 67 36.08 0.16 2.74
C LEU A 67 37.33 0.82 3.34
N LYS A 68 37.92 0.18 4.34
CA LYS A 68 39.14 0.66 5.01
C LYS A 68 40.36 0.50 4.11
N ASP A 69 40.42 -0.60 3.36
CA ASP A 69 41.50 -0.88 2.42
C ASP A 69 41.05 -0.63 0.97
N THR A 70 41.57 0.46 0.41
CA THR A 70 41.31 0.92 -0.96
C THR A 70 42.09 0.14 -2.04
N THR A 71 42.98 -0.76 -1.62
CA THR A 71 43.79 -1.66 -2.48
C THR A 71 43.31 -3.10 -2.45
N SER A 72 42.31 -3.42 -1.62
CA SER A 72 41.69 -4.74 -1.56
C SER A 72 41.13 -5.20 -2.91
N ALA A 73 41.10 -6.53 -3.12
CA ALA A 73 40.53 -7.14 -4.31
C ALA A 73 39.07 -6.71 -4.57
N GLU A 74 38.31 -6.51 -3.49
CA GLU A 74 36.97 -5.96 -3.51
C GLU A 74 36.94 -4.51 -4.05
N SER A 75 37.74 -3.61 -3.48
CA SER A 75 37.82 -2.21 -3.93
C SER A 75 38.27 -2.10 -5.40
N LEU A 76 39.23 -2.93 -5.81
CA LEU A 76 39.72 -3.00 -7.19
C LEU A 76 38.64 -3.47 -8.19
N CYS A 77 37.65 -4.25 -7.75
CA CYS A 77 36.52 -4.64 -8.59
C CYS A 77 35.43 -3.57 -8.63
N LEU A 78 35.19 -2.88 -7.50
CA LEU A 78 34.09 -1.93 -7.33
C LEU A 78 34.37 -0.52 -7.89
N LYS A 79 35.61 -0.03 -7.83
CA LYS A 79 35.98 1.29 -8.37
C LYS A 79 35.73 1.41 -9.89
N PRO A 80 36.16 0.44 -10.74
CA PRO A 80 35.80 0.45 -12.16
C PRO A 80 34.28 0.39 -12.37
N LEU A 81 33.58 -0.38 -11.53
CA LEU A 81 32.13 -0.51 -11.61
C LEU A 81 31.42 0.82 -11.33
N GLU A 82 31.90 1.61 -10.37
CA GLU A 82 31.39 2.95 -10.08
C GLU A 82 31.59 3.90 -11.27
N ALA A 83 32.77 3.85 -11.91
CA ALA A 83 33.05 4.65 -13.10
C ALA A 83 32.12 4.26 -14.26
N ILE A 84 31.87 2.96 -14.49
CA ILE A 84 30.96 2.47 -15.54
C ILE A 84 29.52 2.92 -15.27
N ILE A 85 29.01 2.75 -14.05
CA ILE A 85 27.65 3.20 -13.69
C ILE A 85 27.54 4.72 -13.83
N THR A 86 28.59 5.46 -13.45
CA THR A 86 28.64 6.92 -13.62
C THR A 86 28.61 7.31 -15.09
N GLY A 87 29.40 6.66 -15.95
CA GLY A 87 29.40 6.92 -17.40
C GLY A 87 28.03 6.63 -18.03
N LEU A 88 27.42 5.48 -17.69
CA LEU A 88 26.07 5.13 -18.13
C LEU A 88 24.99 6.13 -17.66
N TYR A 89 25.23 6.83 -16.56
CA TYR A 89 24.33 7.86 -16.01
C TYR A 89 24.55 9.24 -16.63
N VAL A 90 25.80 9.72 -16.70
CA VAL A 90 26.14 11.08 -17.17
C VAL A 90 26.09 11.17 -18.69
N GLU A 91 26.59 10.16 -19.40
CA GLU A 91 26.77 10.14 -20.86
C GLU A 91 26.10 8.91 -21.50
N PRO A 92 24.78 8.71 -21.34
CA PRO A 92 24.08 7.50 -21.80
C PRO A 92 24.08 7.26 -23.31
N ARG A 93 24.51 8.26 -24.09
CA ARG A 93 24.59 8.18 -25.56
C ARG A 93 25.99 7.81 -26.02
N GLU A 94 26.99 7.92 -25.16
CA GLU A 94 28.37 7.58 -25.49
C GLU A 94 28.58 6.09 -25.21
N ASN A 95 28.68 5.30 -26.29
CA ASN A 95 28.98 3.87 -26.27
C ASN A 95 28.17 3.00 -25.26
N PRO A 96 26.82 3.09 -25.24
CA PRO A 96 25.99 2.35 -24.27
C PRO A 96 26.14 0.83 -24.39
N LYS A 97 26.49 0.32 -25.58
CA LYS A 97 26.81 -1.09 -25.81
C LYS A 97 28.00 -1.51 -24.95
N GLN A 98 29.10 -0.78 -25.03
CA GLN A 98 30.33 -1.08 -24.31
C GLN A 98 30.09 -0.96 -22.81
N GLY A 99 29.46 0.12 -22.35
CA GLY A 99 29.18 0.32 -20.92
C GLY A 99 28.33 -0.79 -20.30
N ILE A 100 27.31 -1.32 -21.01
CA ILE A 100 26.51 -2.45 -20.50
C ILE A 100 27.33 -3.75 -20.43
N PHE A 101 28.17 -4.03 -21.42
CA PHE A 101 29.03 -5.22 -21.39
C PHE A 101 30.10 -5.14 -20.31
N GLU A 102 30.70 -3.97 -20.12
CA GLU A 102 31.65 -3.71 -19.05
C GLU A 102 30.98 -3.84 -17.68
N LEU A 103 29.77 -3.29 -17.52
CA LEU A 103 28.97 -3.44 -16.29
C LEU A 103 28.76 -4.91 -15.96
N ILE A 104 28.31 -5.71 -16.93
CA ILE A 104 28.08 -7.16 -16.79
C ILE A 104 29.39 -7.88 -16.41
N ALA A 105 30.49 -7.58 -17.11
CA ALA A 105 31.78 -8.22 -16.86
C ALA A 105 32.35 -7.89 -15.47
N HIS A 106 32.27 -6.62 -15.06
CA HIS A 106 32.76 -6.18 -13.74
C HIS A 106 31.88 -6.66 -12.59
N LEU A 107 30.55 -6.69 -12.77
CA LEU A 107 29.66 -7.32 -11.80
C LEU A 107 29.99 -8.81 -11.63
N ASN A 108 30.19 -9.53 -12.73
CA ASN A 108 30.55 -10.95 -12.66
C ASN A 108 31.86 -11.16 -11.90
N ARG A 109 32.89 -10.33 -12.19
CA ARG A 109 34.18 -10.38 -11.50
C ARG A 109 34.03 -10.14 -10.00
N TRP A 110 33.25 -9.14 -9.59
CA TRP A 110 32.99 -8.87 -8.18
C TRP A 110 32.24 -10.03 -7.50
N LEU A 111 31.23 -10.60 -8.14
CA LEU A 111 30.45 -11.72 -7.60
C LEU A 111 31.27 -13.02 -7.47
N THR A 112 32.33 -13.20 -8.27
CA THR A 112 33.23 -14.35 -8.14
C THR A 112 34.21 -14.25 -6.97
N LEU A 113 34.24 -13.12 -6.25
CA LEU A 113 35.06 -12.99 -5.05
C LEU A 113 34.53 -13.94 -3.96
N LYS A 114 35.46 -14.59 -3.25
CA LYS A 114 35.11 -15.47 -2.15
C LYS A 114 34.53 -14.69 -0.98
N PRO A 115 33.61 -15.25 -0.17
CA PRO A 115 32.98 -14.56 0.96
C PRO A 115 33.95 -13.94 1.97
N GLU A 116 35.18 -14.45 2.08
CA GLU A 116 36.22 -13.93 2.98
C GLU A 116 36.91 -12.68 2.43
N SER A 117 36.72 -12.36 1.15
CA SER A 117 37.31 -11.19 0.49
C SER A 117 36.52 -9.90 0.70
N TYR A 118 35.32 -9.99 1.31
CA TYR A 118 34.45 -8.84 1.59
C TYR A 118 34.80 -8.26 2.96
N GLN A 119 35.11 -6.97 3.01
CA GLN A 119 35.47 -6.29 4.28
C GLN A 119 34.28 -6.17 5.23
N ASP A 120 33.09 -5.93 4.68
CA ASP A 120 31.83 -5.86 5.42
C ASP A 120 30.79 -6.72 4.69
N ARG A 121 30.51 -7.91 5.24
CA ARG A 121 29.58 -8.86 4.62
C ARG A 121 28.14 -8.35 4.59
N ASP A 122 27.72 -7.55 5.57
CA ASP A 122 26.36 -7.05 5.64
C ASP A 122 26.13 -5.94 4.62
N GLU A 123 27.08 -5.02 4.48
CA GLU A 123 27.02 -3.98 3.45
C GLU A 123 27.22 -4.56 2.03
N ALA A 124 28.13 -5.53 1.85
CA ALA A 124 28.24 -6.28 0.60
C ALA A 124 26.92 -6.97 0.22
N ARG A 125 26.22 -7.56 1.20
CA ARG A 125 24.91 -8.18 1.00
C ARG A 125 23.83 -7.17 0.62
N LYS A 126 23.82 -5.97 1.22
CA LYS A 126 22.93 -4.88 0.81
C LYS A 126 23.25 -4.43 -0.62
N LEU A 127 24.52 -4.35 -0.99
CA LEU A 127 24.94 -4.00 -2.34
C LEU A 127 24.54 -5.06 -3.37
N CYS A 128 24.58 -6.36 -3.02
CA CYS A 128 24.04 -7.43 -3.85
C CYS A 128 22.57 -7.16 -4.21
N LEU A 129 21.74 -6.70 -3.26
CA LEU A 129 20.33 -6.39 -3.54
C LEU A 129 20.14 -5.20 -4.47
N VAL A 130 21.00 -4.20 -4.34
CA VAL A 130 21.00 -3.03 -5.24
C VAL A 130 21.29 -3.49 -6.67
N PHE A 131 22.30 -4.34 -6.87
CA PHE A 131 22.61 -4.88 -8.19
C PHE A 131 21.55 -5.86 -8.69
N TYR A 132 20.95 -6.65 -7.81
CA TYR A 132 19.82 -7.51 -8.14
C TYR A 132 18.67 -6.69 -8.70
N LEU A 133 18.30 -5.60 -8.02
CA LEU A 133 17.24 -4.69 -8.43
C LEU A 133 17.56 -4.02 -9.78
N LEU A 134 18.80 -3.55 -9.98
CA LEU A 134 19.28 -2.98 -11.24
C LEU A 134 19.14 -3.98 -12.40
N LEU A 135 19.62 -5.21 -12.22
CA LEU A 135 19.55 -6.26 -13.24
C LEU A 135 18.11 -6.72 -13.51
N LYS A 136 17.26 -6.78 -12.48
CA LYS A 136 15.85 -7.14 -12.63
C LYS A 136 15.09 -6.07 -13.40
N LEU A 137 15.35 -4.80 -13.15
CA LEU A 137 14.77 -3.70 -13.91
C LEU A 137 15.31 -3.65 -15.35
N LEU A 138 16.59 -3.98 -15.57
CA LEU A 138 17.16 -4.12 -16.91
C LEU A 138 16.45 -5.22 -17.71
N THR A 139 16.34 -6.42 -17.13
CA THR A 139 15.67 -7.56 -17.78
C THR A 139 14.18 -7.28 -18.03
N ALA A 140 13.46 -6.72 -17.07
CA ALA A 140 12.07 -6.30 -17.25
C ALA A 140 11.92 -5.23 -18.34
N THR A 141 12.85 -4.28 -18.42
CA THR A 141 12.85 -3.25 -19.48
C THR A 141 13.03 -3.88 -20.85
N VAL A 142 14.00 -4.78 -21.04
CA VAL A 142 14.26 -5.45 -22.32
C VAL A 142 13.07 -6.31 -22.75
N SER A 143 12.48 -7.07 -21.82
CA SER A 143 11.31 -7.92 -22.08
C SER A 143 10.07 -7.12 -22.49
N ASN A 144 9.87 -5.93 -21.91
CA ASN A 144 8.73 -5.06 -22.16
C ASN A 144 8.90 -4.11 -23.36
N LEU A 145 10.03 -4.13 -24.07
CA LEU A 145 10.18 -3.37 -25.31
C LEU A 145 9.20 -3.86 -26.36
N SER A 146 8.47 -2.92 -26.98
CA SER A 146 7.65 -3.19 -28.17
C SER A 146 8.50 -3.79 -29.30
N ALA A 147 7.91 -4.57 -30.19
CA ALA A 147 8.64 -5.21 -31.30
C ALA A 147 9.48 -4.19 -32.10
N LEU A 148 8.92 -3.01 -32.38
CA LEU A 148 9.61 -1.95 -33.09
C LEU A 148 10.80 -1.38 -32.29
N ASN A 149 10.61 -1.09 -30.99
CA ASN A 149 11.70 -0.60 -30.14
C ASN A 149 12.78 -1.66 -29.94
N ARG A 150 12.41 -2.94 -29.86
CA ARG A 150 13.33 -4.06 -29.77
C ARG A 150 14.17 -4.19 -31.04
N THR A 151 13.58 -4.07 -32.22
CA THR A 151 14.30 -4.07 -33.52
C THR A 151 15.22 -2.85 -33.68
N LEU A 152 14.81 -1.68 -33.19
CA LEU A 152 15.65 -0.49 -33.24
C LEU A 152 16.82 -0.58 -32.27
N ALA A 153 16.57 -0.96 -31.02
CA ALA A 153 17.61 -1.10 -30.01
C ALA A 153 18.55 -2.28 -30.29
N SER A 154 18.07 -3.36 -30.93
CA SER A 154 18.92 -4.49 -31.33
C SER A 154 19.99 -4.14 -32.36
N ARG A 155 19.82 -3.04 -33.12
CA ARG A 155 20.84 -2.51 -34.03
C ARG A 155 22.04 -1.90 -33.30
N PHE A 156 21.85 -1.41 -32.08
CA PHE A 156 22.88 -0.75 -31.30
C PHE A 156 23.47 -1.69 -30.23
N ILE A 157 22.65 -2.56 -29.66
CA ILE A 157 23.03 -3.45 -28.56
C ILE A 157 22.38 -4.82 -28.81
N PRO A 158 23.11 -5.94 -28.75
CA PRO A 158 22.52 -7.26 -28.91
C PRO A 158 21.66 -7.62 -27.69
N LEU A 159 20.41 -7.15 -27.68
CA LEU A 159 19.49 -7.22 -26.54
C LEU A 159 19.28 -8.63 -26.00
N GLN A 160 19.28 -9.64 -26.88
CA GLN A 160 19.13 -11.04 -26.46
C GLN A 160 20.32 -11.51 -25.63
N ASN A 161 21.54 -11.13 -26.01
CA ASN A 161 22.75 -11.48 -25.26
C ASN A 161 22.75 -10.77 -23.91
N VAL A 162 22.43 -9.46 -23.91
CA VAL A 162 22.31 -8.67 -22.68
C VAL A 162 21.26 -9.26 -21.72
N ALA A 163 20.09 -9.65 -22.23
CA ALA A 163 19.04 -10.26 -21.40
C ALA A 163 19.49 -11.60 -20.82
N ASN A 164 20.11 -12.47 -21.63
CA ASN A 164 20.60 -13.77 -21.19
C ASN A 164 21.70 -13.62 -20.13
N ASP A 165 22.65 -12.70 -20.34
CA ASP A 165 23.76 -12.47 -19.41
C ASP A 165 23.30 -11.78 -18.12
N ALA A 166 22.35 -10.85 -18.21
CA ALA A 166 21.70 -10.25 -17.04
C ALA A 166 20.92 -11.30 -16.22
N PHE A 167 20.26 -12.28 -16.87
CA PHE A 167 19.58 -13.37 -16.17
C PHE A 167 20.55 -14.30 -15.45
N LYS A 168 21.69 -14.63 -16.07
CA LYS A 168 22.76 -15.40 -15.40
C LYS A 168 23.32 -14.65 -14.20
N LEU A 169 23.56 -13.34 -14.35
CA LEU A 169 24.02 -12.49 -13.25
C LEU A 169 23.00 -12.39 -12.12
N LEU A 170 21.71 -12.30 -12.41
CA LEU A 170 20.67 -12.30 -11.36
C LEU A 170 20.77 -13.53 -10.47
N LYS A 171 21.00 -14.70 -11.07
CA LYS A 171 21.21 -15.95 -10.33
C LYS A 171 22.47 -15.88 -9.46
N ALA A 172 23.60 -15.43 -10.05
CA ALA A 172 24.87 -15.30 -9.33
C ALA A 172 24.78 -14.29 -8.17
N VAL A 173 24.10 -13.16 -8.37
CA VAL A 173 23.86 -12.15 -7.32
C VAL A 173 23.04 -12.74 -6.17
N ASN A 174 21.99 -13.52 -6.48
CA ASN A 174 21.17 -14.17 -5.47
C ASN A 174 21.96 -15.25 -4.69
N GLU A 175 22.75 -16.07 -5.38
CA GLU A 175 23.63 -17.06 -4.77
C GLU A 175 24.65 -16.38 -3.84
N GLN A 176 25.27 -15.28 -4.28
CA GLN A 176 26.21 -14.52 -3.46
C GLN A 176 25.52 -13.87 -2.25
N TRP A 177 24.32 -13.30 -2.44
CA TRP A 177 23.53 -12.73 -1.35
C TRP A 177 23.20 -13.76 -0.26
N GLN A 178 22.93 -15.01 -0.65
CA GLN A 178 22.71 -16.12 0.29
C GLN A 178 24.00 -16.55 0.99
N GLN A 179 25.13 -16.63 0.28
CA GLN A 179 26.43 -16.96 0.88
C GLN A 179 26.92 -15.90 1.86
N LEU A 180 26.56 -14.64 1.65
CA LEU A 180 26.86 -13.53 2.54
C LEU A 180 25.88 -13.43 3.72
N ALA A 181 24.81 -14.23 3.77
CA ALA A 181 23.96 -14.28 4.95
C ALA A 181 24.77 -14.75 6.17
N PRO A 182 24.46 -14.23 7.37
CA PRO A 182 25.13 -14.67 8.60
C PRO A 182 24.96 -16.19 8.70
N GLN A 183 26.07 -16.91 8.60
CA GLN A 183 26.06 -18.35 8.84
C GLN A 183 25.69 -18.53 10.30
N GLY A 184 24.61 -19.26 10.57
CA GLY A 184 24.11 -19.46 11.91
C GLY A 184 25.15 -20.14 12.79
N ASP A 185 25.93 -19.33 13.50
CA ASP A 185 26.61 -19.78 14.70
C ASP A 185 25.55 -20.09 15.77
N GLN A 186 25.54 -21.37 16.13
CA GLN A 186 24.99 -22.03 17.30
C GLN A 186 24.33 -21.14 18.37
N LYS A 187 23.06 -21.45 18.66
CA LYS A 187 22.41 -21.29 19.98
C LYS A 187 22.77 -20.01 20.73
N SER A 188 22.27 -18.88 20.25
CA SER A 188 21.67 -17.93 21.18
C SER A 188 20.20 -17.85 20.79
N PRO A 189 19.24 -18.12 21.70
CA PRO A 189 17.85 -17.80 21.39
C PRO A 189 17.85 -16.30 21.15
N VAL A 190 17.69 -15.89 19.89
CA VAL A 190 17.31 -14.51 19.58
C VAL A 190 16.05 -14.30 20.42
N PRO A 191 16.09 -13.44 21.45
CA PRO A 191 14.95 -13.26 22.31
C PRO A 191 13.79 -12.88 21.42
N GLU A 192 12.64 -13.50 21.62
CA GLU A 192 11.38 -13.20 20.96
C GLU A 192 11.07 -11.68 21.00
N GLU A 193 11.70 -10.95 21.92
CA GLU A 193 11.78 -9.49 22.04
C GLU A 193 12.38 -8.77 20.82
N ALA A 194 13.31 -9.34 20.06
CA ALA A 194 13.87 -8.73 18.85
C ALA A 194 12.90 -8.79 17.65
N LEU A 195 12.06 -9.82 17.58
CA LEU A 195 10.93 -9.89 16.64
C LEU A 195 9.77 -8.99 17.10
N LEU A 196 9.59 -8.82 18.42
CA LEU A 196 8.65 -7.83 18.98
C LEU A 196 9.11 -6.38 18.79
N GLN A 197 10.42 -6.09 18.73
CA GLN A 197 10.94 -4.76 18.38
C GLN A 197 10.77 -4.40 16.91
N GLN A 198 10.47 -5.40 16.05
CA GLN A 198 10.01 -5.17 14.69
C GLN A 198 8.49 -5.02 14.57
N GLN A 199 7.76 -4.91 15.69
CA GLN A 199 6.37 -4.49 15.65
C GLN A 199 6.29 -3.08 15.08
N SER A 200 5.52 -2.96 14.01
CA SER A 200 5.31 -1.70 13.33
C SER A 200 4.90 -0.64 14.37
N CYS A 201 5.55 0.54 14.35
CA CYS A 201 5.36 1.61 15.33
C CYS A 201 3.88 2.00 15.58
N TRP A 202 3.01 1.73 14.62
CA TRP A 202 1.56 1.90 14.75
C TRP A 202 0.90 0.87 15.67
N LEU A 203 1.37 -0.38 15.67
CA LEU A 203 0.87 -1.43 16.56
C LEU A 203 1.21 -1.10 18.01
N VAL A 204 2.39 -0.51 18.25
CA VAL A 204 2.80 -0.02 19.57
C VAL A 204 1.89 1.12 20.02
N ALA A 205 1.65 2.13 19.17
CA ALA A 205 0.76 3.25 19.50
C ALA A 205 -0.71 2.80 19.70
N PHE A 206 -1.20 1.89 18.85
CA PHE A 206 -2.51 1.26 18.98
C PHE A 206 -2.60 0.54 20.33
N ARG A 207 -1.64 -0.34 20.63
CA ARG A 207 -1.56 -1.09 21.88
C ARG A 207 -1.50 -0.15 23.09
N GLN A 208 -0.69 0.90 23.06
CA GLN A 208 -0.59 1.88 24.15
C GLN A 208 -1.92 2.58 24.43
N ARG A 209 -2.69 2.95 23.39
CA ARG A 209 -4.01 3.57 23.54
C ARG A 209 -4.96 2.65 24.31
N TYR A 210 -5.03 1.37 23.95
CA TYR A 210 -5.88 0.37 24.62
C TYR A 210 -5.36 -0.02 26.02
N GLN A 211 -4.05 -0.19 26.17
CA GLN A 211 -3.40 -0.44 27.46
C GLN A 211 -3.67 0.69 28.44
N SER A 212 -3.66 1.96 28.00
CA SER A 212 -3.95 3.09 28.88
C SER A 212 -5.34 3.00 29.52
N ILE A 213 -6.32 2.39 28.83
CA ILE A 213 -7.67 2.16 29.37
C ILE A 213 -7.65 1.00 30.38
N ALA A 214 -6.91 -0.06 30.07
CA ALA A 214 -6.75 -1.21 30.98
C ALA A 214 -6.10 -0.82 32.33
N HIS A 215 -5.13 0.10 32.32
CA HIS A 215 -4.38 0.53 33.52
C HIS A 215 -5.06 1.62 34.35
N GLN A 216 -6.19 2.19 33.90
CA GLN A 216 -6.90 3.21 34.67
C GLN A 216 -7.46 2.67 35.99
N LYS A 217 -7.46 3.50 37.05
CA LYS A 217 -8.15 3.19 38.32
C LYS A 217 -9.67 3.40 38.20
N LYS A 218 -10.31 2.61 37.33
CA LYS A 218 -11.77 2.57 37.11
C LYS A 218 -12.30 1.17 37.39
N THR A 219 -13.61 1.07 37.64
CA THR A 219 -14.30 -0.23 37.70
C THR A 219 -14.18 -0.96 36.36
N HIS A 220 -14.24 -2.30 36.35
CA HIS A 220 -14.21 -3.08 35.11
C HIS A 220 -15.31 -2.63 34.12
N GLN A 221 -16.47 -2.22 34.63
CA GLN A 221 -17.56 -1.67 33.84
C GLN A 221 -17.22 -0.30 33.24
N GLY A 222 -16.57 0.59 34.01
CA GLY A 222 -16.07 1.86 33.49
C GLY A 222 -15.00 1.68 32.41
N LYS A 223 -14.08 0.71 32.60
CA LYS A 223 -13.05 0.37 31.60
C LYS A 223 -13.67 -0.18 30.32
N LEU A 224 -14.60 -1.13 30.42
CA LEU A 224 -15.29 -1.71 29.26
C LEU A 224 -16.16 -0.69 28.50
N ALA A 225 -16.83 0.22 29.20
CA ALA A 225 -17.59 1.30 28.57
C ALA A 225 -16.68 2.25 27.77
N GLN A 226 -15.54 2.63 28.35
CA GLN A 226 -14.56 3.48 27.68
C GLN A 226 -13.88 2.76 26.51
N LEU A 227 -13.53 1.48 26.67
CA LEU A 227 -12.95 0.65 25.64
C LEU A 227 -13.87 0.56 24.42
N HIS A 228 -15.15 0.27 24.64
CA HIS A 228 -16.15 0.24 23.58
C HIS A 228 -16.29 1.61 22.88
N GLY A 229 -16.28 2.71 23.64
CA GLY A 229 -16.33 4.07 23.07
C GLY A 229 -15.16 4.33 22.12
N VAL A 230 -13.93 4.01 22.54
CA VAL A 230 -12.72 4.18 21.73
C VAL A 230 -12.72 3.28 20.49
N ILE A 231 -13.09 2.01 20.62
CA ILE A 231 -13.18 1.09 19.46
C ILE A 231 -14.24 1.57 18.48
N SER A 232 -15.38 2.05 18.96
CA SER A 232 -16.44 2.57 18.10
C SER A 232 -15.97 3.81 17.32
N GLU A 233 -15.24 4.72 17.97
CA GLU A 233 -14.63 5.88 17.31
C GLU A 233 -13.63 5.45 16.23
N ASP A 234 -12.75 4.49 16.55
CA ASP A 234 -11.76 3.96 15.61
C ASP A 234 -12.45 3.27 14.41
N CYS A 235 -13.50 2.47 14.63
CA CYS A 235 -14.31 1.88 13.57
C CYS A 235 -14.87 2.95 12.61
N THR A 236 -15.48 4.02 13.14
CA THR A 236 -16.05 5.09 12.30
C THR A 236 -14.97 5.84 11.52
N THR A 237 -13.80 6.01 12.13
CA THR A 237 -12.64 6.67 11.51
C THR A 237 -12.06 5.81 10.38
N LEU A 238 -11.93 4.50 10.60
CA LEU A 238 -11.46 3.54 9.59
C LEU A 238 -12.42 3.42 8.40
N GLN A 239 -13.74 3.38 8.63
CA GLN A 239 -14.74 3.41 7.56
C GLN A 239 -14.68 4.70 6.74
N THR A 240 -14.43 5.83 7.40
CA THR A 240 -14.22 7.10 6.70
C THR A 240 -12.95 7.06 5.86
N LEU A 241 -11.88 6.45 6.37
CA LEU A 241 -10.62 6.28 5.66
C LEU A 241 -10.77 5.39 4.42
N GLU A 242 -11.48 4.27 4.53
CA GLU A 242 -11.79 3.38 3.39
C GLU A 242 -12.52 4.12 2.28
N ARG A 243 -13.57 4.87 2.64
CA ARG A 243 -14.32 5.70 1.69
C ARG A 243 -13.43 6.74 1.00
N LEU A 244 -12.58 7.45 1.74
CA LEU A 244 -11.65 8.44 1.18
C LEU A 244 -10.61 7.80 0.25
N GLN A 245 -10.11 6.61 0.59
CA GLN A 245 -9.19 5.87 -0.28
C GLN A 245 -9.86 5.42 -1.57
N LEU A 246 -11.10 4.91 -1.51
CA LEU A 246 -11.87 4.54 -2.68
C LEU A 246 -12.11 5.74 -3.60
N GLU A 247 -12.44 6.90 -3.01
CA GLU A 247 -12.62 8.14 -3.76
C GLU A 247 -11.31 8.60 -4.42
N LYS A 248 -10.18 8.54 -3.70
CA LYS A 248 -8.86 8.83 -4.26
C LYS A 248 -8.52 7.90 -5.43
N GLN A 249 -8.81 6.61 -5.32
CA GLN A 249 -8.58 5.66 -6.42
C GLN A 249 -9.45 5.97 -7.64
N ARG A 250 -10.72 6.31 -7.43
CA ARG A 250 -11.62 6.78 -8.50
C ARG A 250 -11.02 8.02 -9.18
N MET A 251 -10.57 9.02 -8.43
CA MET A 251 -9.96 10.24 -8.99
C MET A 251 -8.66 9.95 -9.76
N LYS A 252 -7.82 9.02 -9.29
CA LYS A 252 -6.62 8.57 -10.03
C LYS A 252 -6.99 7.90 -11.35
N ALA A 253 -8.02 7.04 -11.36
CA ALA A 253 -8.50 6.40 -12.59
C ALA A 253 -9.02 7.44 -13.59
N VAL A 254 -9.73 8.47 -13.11
CA VAL A 254 -10.17 9.60 -13.93
C VAL A 254 -8.98 10.37 -14.52
N MET A 255 -7.95 10.66 -13.72
CA MET A 255 -6.73 11.32 -14.22
C MET A 255 -6.04 10.53 -15.34
N VAL A 256 -5.99 9.19 -15.25
CA VAL A 256 -5.44 8.35 -16.32
C VAL A 256 -6.23 8.52 -17.63
N GLN A 257 -7.57 8.59 -17.54
CA GLN A 257 -8.42 8.81 -18.71
C GLN A 257 -8.23 10.22 -19.31
N LEU A 258 -8.07 11.25 -18.47
CA LEU A 258 -7.79 12.62 -18.91
C LEU A 258 -6.43 12.73 -19.63
N HIS A 259 -5.38 12.10 -19.11
CA HIS A 259 -4.08 12.07 -19.79
C HIS A 259 -4.11 11.27 -21.09
N ALA A 260 -4.90 10.20 -21.15
CA ALA A 260 -5.09 9.45 -22.40
C ALA A 260 -5.80 10.32 -23.46
N LEU A 261 -6.80 11.11 -23.05
CA LEU A 261 -7.46 12.10 -23.89
C LEU A 261 -6.48 13.21 -24.33
N GLU A 262 -5.64 13.71 -23.43
CA GLU A 262 -4.59 14.70 -23.72
C GLU A 262 -3.64 14.21 -24.82
N TYR A 263 -3.14 12.98 -24.65
CA TYR A 263 -2.27 12.32 -25.61
C TYR A 263 -2.96 12.11 -26.97
N ALA A 264 -4.23 11.69 -26.97
CA ALA A 264 -5.02 11.52 -28.19
C ALA A 264 -5.24 12.87 -28.91
N LEU A 265 -5.46 13.96 -28.17
CA LEU A 265 -5.57 15.31 -28.72
C LEU A 265 -4.25 15.83 -29.26
N ALA A 266 -3.11 15.46 -28.68
CA ALA A 266 -1.80 15.82 -29.23
C ALA A 266 -1.50 15.09 -30.56
N ASN A 267 -2.16 13.96 -30.83
CA ASN A 267 -1.97 13.20 -32.06
C ASN A 267 -2.71 13.84 -33.24
N SER A 268 -1.96 14.33 -34.24
CA SER A 268 -2.51 14.95 -35.45
C SER A 268 -3.20 13.96 -36.39
N LYS A 269 -2.95 12.65 -36.25
CA LYS A 269 -3.55 11.60 -37.09
C LYS A 269 -4.97 11.21 -36.66
N LEU A 270 -5.37 11.53 -35.43
CA LEU A 270 -6.70 11.21 -34.91
C LEU A 270 -7.67 12.36 -35.19
N THR A 271 -8.79 12.03 -35.83
CA THR A 271 -9.92 12.94 -36.04
C THR A 271 -10.64 13.17 -34.71
N LEU A 272 -11.28 14.33 -34.55
CA LEU A 272 -12.05 14.65 -33.35
C LEU A 272 -13.14 13.61 -33.08
N ALA A 273 -13.82 13.11 -34.13
CA ALA A 273 -14.84 12.07 -34.01
C ALA A 273 -14.28 10.77 -33.42
N ALA A 274 -13.10 10.32 -33.85
CA ALA A 274 -12.45 9.12 -33.31
C ALA A 274 -11.97 9.33 -31.86
N ILE A 275 -11.55 10.54 -31.50
CA ILE A 275 -11.18 10.89 -30.12
C ILE A 275 -12.44 10.86 -29.24
N LEU A 276 -13.53 11.49 -29.67
CA LEU A 276 -14.78 11.54 -28.90
C LEU A 276 -15.43 10.16 -28.75
N SER A 277 -15.34 9.28 -29.75
CA SER A 277 -15.87 7.91 -29.65
C SER A 277 -15.06 7.05 -28.67
N ASN A 278 -13.73 7.17 -28.69
CA ASN A 278 -12.84 6.31 -27.91
C ASN A 278 -12.62 6.82 -26.47
N TYR A 279 -12.89 8.10 -26.22
CA TYR A 279 -12.66 8.76 -24.93
C TYR A 279 -13.92 9.50 -24.43
N SER A 280 -15.11 8.98 -24.73
CA SER A 280 -16.39 9.60 -24.40
C SER A 280 -16.57 9.86 -22.91
N SER A 281 -16.13 8.95 -22.03
CA SER A 281 -16.19 9.13 -20.57
C SER A 281 -15.29 10.29 -20.11
N ALA A 282 -14.05 10.36 -20.59
CA ALA A 282 -13.11 11.42 -20.27
C ALA A 282 -13.62 12.77 -20.75
N PHE A 283 -14.19 12.80 -21.95
CA PHE A 283 -14.81 14.00 -22.51
C PHE A 283 -16.02 14.47 -21.70
N GLN A 284 -16.91 13.55 -21.30
CA GLN A 284 -18.04 13.88 -20.45
C GLN A 284 -17.58 14.45 -19.10
N MET A 285 -16.52 13.89 -18.51
CA MET A 285 -15.95 14.43 -17.28
C MET A 285 -15.37 15.83 -17.43
N VAL A 286 -14.68 16.10 -18.54
CA VAL A 286 -14.22 17.45 -18.91
C VAL A 286 -15.40 18.40 -19.02
N LEU A 287 -16.47 17.97 -19.69
CA LEU A 287 -17.69 18.75 -19.76
C LEU A 287 -18.20 19.03 -18.37
N ASP A 288 -18.53 18.03 -17.56
CA ASP A 288 -19.15 18.16 -16.23
C ASP A 288 -18.42 19.16 -15.32
N HIS A 289 -17.07 19.19 -15.40
CA HIS A 289 -16.19 20.00 -14.55
C HIS A 289 -15.72 21.30 -15.20
N SER A 290 -16.13 21.58 -16.44
CA SER A 290 -15.85 22.84 -17.11
C SER A 290 -16.87 23.92 -16.76
N SER A 291 -16.47 25.20 -16.91
CA SER A 291 -17.39 26.32 -16.76
C SER A 291 -18.53 26.26 -17.78
N VAL A 292 -19.66 26.89 -17.48
CA VAL A 292 -20.84 26.95 -18.37
C VAL A 292 -20.48 27.49 -19.75
N GLN A 293 -19.54 28.45 -19.81
CA GLN A 293 -19.04 29.03 -21.05
C GLN A 293 -18.26 28.01 -21.89
N VAL A 294 -17.32 27.27 -21.26
CA VAL A 294 -16.54 26.22 -21.94
C VAL A 294 -17.45 25.07 -22.41
N LYS A 295 -18.44 24.66 -21.60
CA LYS A 295 -19.46 23.69 -21.99
C LYS A 295 -20.22 24.16 -23.23
N LYS A 296 -20.71 25.40 -23.24
CA LYS A 296 -21.45 25.99 -24.36
C LYS A 296 -20.61 26.03 -25.64
N GLU A 297 -19.33 26.36 -25.54
CA GLU A 297 -18.42 26.43 -26.69
C GLU A 297 -17.98 25.05 -27.22
N LEU A 298 -17.87 24.03 -26.36
CA LEU A 298 -17.55 22.67 -26.78
C LEU A 298 -18.76 21.95 -27.39
N LEU A 299 -19.98 22.28 -26.93
CA LEU A 299 -21.24 21.69 -27.37
C LEU A 299 -21.93 22.47 -28.49
N SER A 300 -21.51 23.71 -28.78
CA SER A 300 -22.16 24.53 -29.82
C SER A 300 -22.04 23.86 -31.20
N PRO A 301 -23.17 23.61 -31.90
CA PRO A 301 -23.15 23.10 -33.25
C PRO A 301 -22.67 24.18 -34.24
N ASP A 302 -21.45 23.99 -34.77
CA ASP A 302 -20.89 24.58 -36.01
C ASP A 302 -21.23 26.06 -36.33
N GLU A 303 -20.41 26.99 -35.83
CA GLU A 303 -20.15 28.25 -36.56
C GLU A 303 -19.06 28.08 -37.64
N ALA A 304 -18.34 26.94 -37.67
CA ALA A 304 -17.30 26.64 -38.66
C ALA A 304 -17.83 26.35 -40.08
N ARG A 305 -19.15 26.23 -40.28
CA ARG A 305 -19.75 26.16 -41.62
C ARG A 305 -19.80 27.51 -42.36
N GLN A 306 -19.42 28.61 -41.73
CA GLN A 306 -19.36 29.95 -42.36
C GLN A 306 -17.92 30.45 -42.60
N SER A 307 -16.95 29.57 -42.87
CA SER A 307 -15.74 30.03 -43.56
C SER A 307 -16.08 30.31 -45.03
N PRO A 308 -15.68 31.45 -45.63
CA PRO A 308 -15.96 31.73 -47.02
C PRO A 308 -15.29 30.67 -47.88
N ARG A 309 -16.07 29.91 -48.65
CA ARG A 309 -15.54 29.03 -49.70
C ARG A 309 -14.89 29.92 -50.77
N LEU A 310 -13.59 30.15 -50.66
CA LEU A 310 -12.76 30.63 -51.75
C LEU A 310 -12.74 29.54 -52.82
N LEU A 311 -13.60 29.70 -53.83
CA LEU A 311 -13.56 28.96 -55.09
C LEU A 311 -12.24 29.29 -55.80
N MET A 312 -11.25 28.41 -55.67
CA MET A 312 -10.10 28.38 -56.58
C MET A 312 -10.20 27.15 -57.49
N PRO A 313 -10.03 27.29 -58.82
CA PRO A 313 -10.14 26.16 -59.74
C PRO A 313 -8.95 25.19 -59.61
N GLY A 314 -9.24 24.00 -59.08
CA GLY A 314 -9.00 22.70 -59.73
C GLY A 314 -7.61 22.21 -60.17
N LEU A 315 -6.53 23.00 -60.26
CA LEU A 315 -5.32 22.50 -60.96
C LEU A 315 -3.93 22.71 -60.33
N LEU A 316 -3.82 23.10 -59.06
CA LEU A 316 -2.52 23.23 -58.38
C LEU A 316 -2.51 22.73 -56.92
N LEU A 317 -3.05 21.53 -56.65
CA LEU A 317 -3.08 20.97 -55.28
C LEU A 317 -2.36 19.62 -55.08
N SER A 318 -1.71 19.05 -56.10
CA SER A 318 -0.95 17.81 -55.90
C SER A 318 0.49 18.00 -55.41
N THR A 319 1.04 19.22 -55.43
CA THR A 319 2.45 19.48 -55.06
C THR A 319 2.64 20.42 -53.86
N ALA A 320 1.57 21.01 -53.30
CA ALA A 320 1.66 21.94 -52.16
C ALA A 320 1.10 21.41 -50.83
N ASN A 321 0.70 20.13 -50.76
CA ASN A 321 0.10 19.53 -49.56
C ASN A 321 1.07 19.27 -48.39
N TRP A 322 2.36 19.59 -48.54
CA TRP A 322 3.36 19.51 -47.47
C TRP A 322 3.66 20.86 -46.79
N PHE A 323 3.18 21.98 -47.31
CA PHE A 323 3.45 23.32 -46.76
C PHE A 323 2.33 23.88 -45.87
N PHE A 324 1.08 23.45 -46.06
CA PHE A 324 -0.03 23.90 -45.23
C PHE A 324 -0.24 22.92 -44.08
N LYS A 325 0.20 23.29 -42.86
CA LYS A 325 -0.26 22.64 -41.62
C LYS A 325 -1.79 22.56 -41.70
N PRO A 326 -2.42 21.40 -41.49
CA PRO A 326 -3.87 21.32 -41.44
C PRO A 326 -4.35 22.35 -40.41
N VAL A 327 -5.27 23.22 -40.83
CA VAL A 327 -5.93 24.18 -39.94
C VAL A 327 -6.49 23.36 -38.78
N ALA A 328 -5.87 23.49 -37.61
CA ALA A 328 -6.24 22.70 -36.46
C ALA A 328 -7.70 23.01 -36.11
N ASP A 329 -8.51 21.96 -36.00
CA ASP A 329 -9.92 22.08 -35.64
C ASP A 329 -10.06 22.98 -34.40
N PRO A 330 -10.78 24.12 -34.47
CA PRO A 330 -10.87 25.06 -33.37
C PRO A 330 -11.45 24.41 -32.10
N ARG A 331 -12.27 23.36 -32.22
CA ARG A 331 -12.76 22.59 -31.06
C ARG A 331 -11.65 21.76 -30.41
N LYS A 332 -10.73 21.22 -31.21
CA LYS A 332 -9.54 20.49 -30.72
C LYS A 332 -8.62 21.42 -29.93
N ILE A 333 -8.42 22.65 -30.40
CA ILE A 333 -7.64 23.68 -29.69
C ILE A 333 -8.31 24.07 -28.37
N LYS A 334 -9.62 24.34 -28.37
CA LYS A 334 -10.35 24.69 -27.14
C LYS A 334 -10.35 23.54 -26.12
N LEU A 335 -10.51 22.30 -26.57
CA LEU A 335 -10.43 21.13 -25.71
C LEU A 335 -9.01 20.94 -25.14
N GLN A 336 -7.96 21.19 -25.93
CA GLN A 336 -6.57 21.23 -25.46
C GLN A 336 -6.32 22.33 -24.43
N GLN A 337 -7.03 23.46 -24.49
CA GLN A 337 -6.92 24.55 -23.52
C GLN A 337 -7.70 24.28 -22.22
N ALA A 338 -8.86 23.61 -22.30
CA ALA A 338 -9.68 23.27 -21.13
C ALA A 338 -9.09 22.11 -20.31
N LEU A 339 -8.45 21.14 -20.97
CA LEU A 339 -8.00 19.91 -20.34
C LEU A 339 -6.98 20.11 -19.20
N PRO A 340 -5.96 21.00 -19.32
CA PRO A 340 -5.04 21.28 -18.21
C PRO A 340 -5.73 21.86 -16.98
N LEU A 341 -6.77 22.69 -17.16
CA LEU A 341 -7.52 23.30 -16.06
C LEU A 341 -8.33 22.24 -15.30
N VAL A 342 -8.98 21.33 -16.04
CA VAL A 342 -9.70 20.20 -15.46
C VAL A 342 -8.73 19.25 -14.74
N ALA A 343 -7.61 18.89 -15.38
CA ALA A 343 -6.59 18.04 -14.78
C ALA A 343 -6.00 18.65 -13.49
N LEU A 344 -5.79 19.97 -13.46
CA LEU A 344 -5.35 20.70 -12.27
C LEU A 344 -6.38 20.61 -11.13
N SER A 345 -7.67 20.78 -11.45
CA SER A 345 -8.78 20.60 -10.49
C SER A 345 -8.77 19.20 -9.87
N PHE A 346 -8.64 18.14 -10.68
CA PHE A 346 -8.57 16.78 -10.17
C PHE A 346 -7.30 16.52 -9.33
N ALA A 347 -6.15 17.07 -9.73
CA ALA A 347 -4.93 16.98 -8.95
C ALA A 347 -5.08 17.67 -7.57
N GLN A 348 -5.77 18.81 -7.53
CA GLN A 348 -6.07 19.51 -6.29
C GLN A 348 -7.05 18.72 -5.41
N THR A 349 -8.09 18.10 -5.99
CA THR A 349 -9.00 17.20 -5.26
C THR A 349 -8.26 16.00 -4.66
N ILE A 350 -7.34 15.38 -5.41
CA ILE A 350 -6.51 14.28 -4.89
C ILE A 350 -5.65 14.76 -3.72
N LYS A 351 -5.06 15.95 -3.80
CA LYS A 351 -4.30 16.54 -2.69
C LYS A 351 -5.18 16.77 -1.46
N THR A 352 -6.38 17.32 -1.63
CA THR A 352 -7.34 17.51 -0.52
C THR A 352 -7.76 16.18 0.10
N LEU A 353 -7.95 15.14 -0.71
CA LEU A 353 -8.22 13.78 -0.22
C LEU A 353 -7.04 13.22 0.55
N ASP A 354 -5.80 13.45 0.11
CA ASP A 354 -4.60 13.06 0.84
C ASP A 354 -4.52 13.73 2.21
N ASP A 355 -4.76 15.04 2.28
CA ASP A 355 -4.78 15.79 3.54
C ASP A 355 -5.90 15.28 4.47
N ALA A 356 -7.09 14.99 3.93
CA ALA A 356 -8.21 14.44 4.70
C ALA A 356 -7.90 13.02 5.23
N ILE A 357 -7.26 12.18 4.43
CA ILE A 357 -6.84 10.83 4.83
C ILE A 357 -5.79 10.93 5.96
N VAL A 358 -4.78 11.79 5.82
CA VAL A 358 -3.76 12.02 6.85
C VAL A 358 -4.41 12.49 8.15
N HIS A 359 -5.37 13.40 8.07
CA HIS A 359 -6.13 13.86 9.23
C HIS A 359 -6.88 12.71 9.92
N GLN A 360 -7.58 11.83 9.19
CA GLN A 360 -8.27 10.68 9.81
C GLN A 360 -7.28 9.71 10.48
N ILE A 361 -6.11 9.49 9.88
CA ILE A 361 -5.08 8.63 10.50
C ILE A 361 -4.54 9.25 11.78
N SER A 362 -4.31 10.56 11.79
CA SER A 362 -3.82 11.24 12.99
C SER A 362 -4.79 11.13 14.18
N LYS A 363 -6.11 10.98 13.92
CA LYS A 363 -7.09 10.72 14.98
C LYS A 363 -6.92 9.34 15.61
N ILE A 364 -6.60 8.32 14.82
CA ILE A 364 -6.41 6.95 15.33
C ILE A 364 -5.02 6.84 15.98
N PHE A 365 -4.02 7.52 15.42
CA PHE A 365 -2.62 7.41 15.80
C PHE A 365 -1.99 8.81 15.98
N PRO A 366 -2.21 9.51 17.09
CA PRO A 366 -1.78 10.92 17.26
C PRO A 366 -0.26 11.14 17.31
N ASP A 367 0.54 10.13 17.68
CA ASP A 367 1.98 10.29 17.96
C ASP A 367 2.92 9.71 16.89
N ASN A 368 2.42 9.37 15.70
CA ASN A 368 3.15 8.50 14.77
C ASN A 368 3.66 9.21 13.51
N VAL A 369 4.86 9.79 13.60
CA VAL A 369 5.55 10.52 12.50
C VAL A 369 5.71 9.71 11.18
N GLY A 370 5.48 8.38 11.20
CA GLY A 370 5.56 7.47 10.05
C GLY A 370 4.29 7.33 9.17
N TYR A 371 3.40 8.31 9.14
CA TYR A 371 2.05 8.22 8.53
C TYR A 371 2.01 7.81 7.04
N GLN A 372 2.96 8.28 6.23
CA GLN A 372 3.01 7.92 4.81
C GLN A 372 3.27 6.42 4.61
N GLY A 373 4.09 5.82 5.48
CA GLY A 373 4.37 4.39 5.47
C GLY A 373 3.16 3.55 5.83
N LEU A 374 2.29 4.01 6.73
CA LEU A 374 1.09 3.27 7.13
C LEU A 374 0.07 3.14 5.98
N LEU A 375 -0.15 4.24 5.25
CA LEU A 375 -1.03 4.26 4.07
C LEU A 375 -0.51 3.42 2.91
N LEU A 376 0.81 3.41 2.70
CA LEU A 376 1.46 2.60 1.67
C LEU A 376 1.54 1.13 2.06
N ARG A 377 1.63 0.81 3.36
CA ARG A 377 1.72 -0.57 3.89
C ARG A 377 0.37 -1.27 3.98
N LEU A 378 -0.69 -0.58 4.38
CA LEU A 378 -1.99 -1.22 4.59
C LEU A 378 -2.69 -1.60 3.28
N GLY A 379 -2.39 -0.94 2.15
CA GLY A 379 -3.10 -1.20 0.89
C GLY A 379 -4.63 -1.10 1.06
N THR A 380 -5.39 -1.57 0.07
CA THR A 380 -6.84 -1.77 0.24
C THR A 380 -7.13 -2.96 1.15
N ASP A 381 -6.30 -4.00 1.05
CA ASP A 381 -6.59 -5.30 1.64
C ASP A 381 -6.30 -5.28 3.15
N GLY A 382 -5.17 -4.72 3.57
CA GLY A 382 -4.85 -4.55 4.99
C GLY A 382 -5.74 -3.53 5.72
N LEU A 383 -6.27 -2.51 5.01
CA LEU A 383 -7.29 -1.63 5.60
C LEU A 383 -8.60 -2.39 5.85
N THR A 384 -9.03 -3.20 4.88
CA THR A 384 -10.22 -4.05 5.01
C THR A 384 -10.06 -5.04 6.16
N GLU A 385 -8.87 -5.65 6.29
CA GLU A 385 -8.55 -6.54 7.41
C GLU A 385 -8.57 -5.82 8.76
N LEU A 386 -8.03 -4.59 8.83
CA LEU A 386 -8.02 -3.78 10.05
C LEU A 386 -9.43 -3.35 10.46
N ILE A 387 -10.31 -3.03 9.49
CA ILE A 387 -11.73 -2.77 9.72
C ILE A 387 -12.39 -4.03 10.28
N GLY A 388 -12.20 -5.18 9.62
CA GLY A 388 -12.76 -6.45 10.08
C GLY A 388 -12.29 -6.82 11.49
N TYR A 389 -11.03 -6.58 11.79
CA TYR A 389 -10.45 -6.80 13.12
C TYR A 389 -11.10 -5.89 14.19
N ASN A 390 -11.22 -4.59 13.92
CA ASN A 390 -11.86 -3.65 14.87
C ASN A 390 -13.36 -3.92 15.07
N GLN A 391 -14.07 -4.34 14.02
CA GLN A 391 -15.48 -4.75 14.14
C GLN A 391 -15.64 -5.99 15.03
N GLN A 392 -14.71 -6.95 14.94
CA GLN A 392 -14.72 -8.12 15.81
C GLN A 392 -14.43 -7.73 17.27
N LEU A 393 -13.47 -6.82 17.52
CA LEU A 393 -13.21 -6.30 18.86
C LEU A 393 -14.41 -5.53 19.43
N GLN A 394 -15.09 -4.73 18.62
CA GLN A 394 -16.30 -4.02 19.01
C GLN A 394 -17.40 -5.01 19.45
N ALA A 395 -17.61 -6.06 18.66
CA ALA A 395 -18.59 -7.10 18.98
C ALA A 395 -18.26 -7.82 20.30
N LEU A 396 -16.98 -8.12 20.55
CA LEU A 396 -16.54 -8.73 21.81
C LEU A 396 -16.74 -7.81 23.01
N CYS A 397 -16.47 -6.51 22.86
CA CYS A 397 -16.70 -5.53 23.93
C CYS A 397 -18.20 -5.38 24.25
N LEU A 398 -19.06 -5.33 23.24
CA LEU A 398 -20.51 -5.32 23.42
C LEU A 398 -21.01 -6.58 24.14
N LEU A 399 -20.49 -7.75 23.74
CA LEU A 399 -20.84 -9.02 24.37
C LEU A 399 -20.43 -9.05 25.84
N ALA A 400 -19.20 -8.62 26.16
CA ALA A 400 -18.72 -8.52 27.54
C ALA A 400 -19.55 -7.53 28.38
N GLN A 401 -19.92 -6.38 27.81
CA GLN A 401 -20.82 -5.43 28.49
C GLN A 401 -22.18 -6.05 28.79
N ARG A 402 -22.79 -6.76 27.84
CA ARG A 402 -24.07 -7.45 28.03
C ARG A 402 -23.99 -8.53 29.10
N VAL A 403 -22.92 -9.34 29.10
CA VAL A 403 -22.63 -10.32 30.16
C VAL A 403 -22.64 -9.65 31.54
N MET A 404 -21.92 -8.53 31.70
CA MET A 404 -21.86 -7.85 32.99
C MET A 404 -23.18 -7.18 33.39
N GLN A 405 -23.92 -6.62 32.43
CA GLN A 405 -25.26 -6.07 32.68
C GLN A 405 -26.21 -7.17 33.16
N LEU A 406 -26.25 -8.32 32.46
CA LEU A 406 -27.09 -9.46 32.83
C LEU A 406 -26.77 -9.96 34.25
N HIS A 407 -25.47 -10.07 34.57
CA HIS A 407 -25.03 -10.45 35.91
C HIS A 407 -25.46 -9.43 36.98
N SER A 408 -25.31 -8.13 36.69
CA SER A 408 -25.77 -7.07 37.59
C SER A 408 -27.29 -7.11 37.81
N TYR A 409 -28.07 -7.39 36.76
CA TYR A 409 -29.52 -7.58 36.87
C TYR A 409 -29.86 -8.78 37.75
N LEU A 410 -29.20 -9.92 37.54
CA LEU A 410 -29.43 -11.13 38.33
C LEU A 410 -29.13 -10.93 39.82
N ASN A 411 -28.06 -10.19 40.15
CA ASN A 411 -27.73 -9.87 41.55
C ASN A 411 -28.73 -8.87 42.18
N LYS A 412 -29.41 -8.06 41.38
CA LYS A 412 -30.43 -7.10 41.84
C LYS A 412 -31.82 -7.72 41.98
N LEU A 413 -32.09 -8.81 41.26
CA LEU A 413 -33.31 -9.57 41.44
C LEU A 413 -33.26 -10.20 42.84
N HIS A 414 -34.18 -9.80 43.72
CA HIS A 414 -34.39 -10.47 45.02
C HIS A 414 -35.02 -11.84 44.77
N LEU A 415 -34.20 -12.79 44.33
CA LEU A 415 -34.62 -14.14 43.99
C LEU A 415 -34.82 -14.99 45.25
N PRO A 416 -35.82 -15.89 45.28
CA PRO A 416 -36.01 -16.85 46.36
C PRO A 416 -34.76 -17.72 46.55
N PRO A 417 -34.50 -18.24 47.77
CA PRO A 417 -33.30 -19.02 48.08
C PRO A 417 -33.08 -20.22 47.14
N GLN A 418 -34.15 -20.86 46.67
CA GLN A 418 -34.10 -22.00 45.75
C GLN A 418 -33.64 -21.59 44.34
N SER A 419 -34.10 -20.44 43.86
CA SER A 419 -33.65 -19.85 42.59
C SER A 419 -32.21 -19.37 42.68
N GLN A 420 -31.78 -18.88 43.85
CA GLN A 420 -30.38 -18.53 44.10
C GLN A 420 -29.47 -19.77 44.04
N LEU A 421 -29.91 -20.90 44.62
CA LEU A 421 -29.19 -22.18 44.64
C LEU A 421 -29.04 -22.80 43.24
N PHE A 422 -30.08 -22.69 42.42
CA PHE A 422 -30.04 -23.11 41.01
C PHE A 422 -29.09 -22.24 40.19
N ILE A 423 -29.11 -20.92 40.42
CA ILE A 423 -28.16 -19.98 39.81
C ILE A 423 -26.72 -20.33 40.20
N THR A 424 -26.42 -20.64 41.47
CA THR A 424 -25.05 -21.00 41.87
C THR A 424 -24.57 -22.34 41.31
N GLN A 425 -25.47 -23.27 40.96
CA GLN A 425 -25.11 -24.58 40.40
C GLN A 425 -24.93 -24.55 38.88
N GLU A 426 -25.81 -23.87 38.15
CA GLU A 426 -25.84 -23.89 36.68
C GLU A 426 -25.11 -22.71 36.03
N MET A 427 -25.00 -21.57 36.72
CA MET A 427 -24.34 -20.39 36.16
C MET A 427 -22.83 -20.44 36.41
N PRO A 428 -22.00 -19.98 35.45
CA PRO A 428 -20.58 -19.81 35.71
C PRO A 428 -20.40 -18.86 36.90
N GLY A 429 -19.70 -19.31 37.95
CA GLY A 429 -19.45 -18.51 39.15
C GLY A 429 -18.87 -17.14 38.81
N LYS A 430 -19.08 -16.15 39.68
CA LYS A 430 -18.62 -14.76 39.50
C LYS A 430 -17.13 -14.70 39.11
N GLU A 431 -16.31 -15.58 39.68
CA GLU A 431 -14.89 -15.75 39.34
C GLU A 431 -14.65 -16.09 37.86
N LYS A 432 -15.40 -17.02 37.27
CA LYS A 432 -15.26 -17.40 35.84
C LYS A 432 -15.70 -16.28 34.90
N GLN A 433 -16.61 -15.42 35.34
CA GLN A 433 -17.09 -14.26 34.57
C GLN A 433 -16.09 -13.11 34.63
N GLU A 434 -15.57 -12.82 35.83
CA GLU A 434 -14.47 -11.88 36.02
C GLU A 434 -13.21 -12.36 35.29
N GLU A 435 -12.93 -13.66 35.29
CA GLU A 435 -11.83 -14.27 34.55
C GLU A 435 -12.00 -14.14 33.04
N ALA A 436 -13.20 -14.29 32.47
CA ALA A 436 -13.44 -14.05 31.05
C ALA A 436 -13.27 -12.57 30.66
N VAL A 437 -13.64 -11.64 31.54
CA VAL A 437 -13.42 -10.19 31.36
C VAL A 437 -11.94 -9.83 31.53
N ILE A 438 -11.26 -10.45 32.48
CA ILE A 438 -9.81 -10.31 32.70
C ILE A 438 -9.06 -10.89 31.50
N GLN A 439 -9.46 -12.03 30.95
CA GLN A 439 -8.89 -12.60 29.72
C GLN A 439 -9.09 -11.67 28.52
N LEU A 440 -10.26 -11.02 28.40
CA LEU A 440 -10.49 -10.00 27.38
C LEU A 440 -9.57 -8.78 27.60
N LEU A 441 -9.44 -8.28 28.83
CA LEU A 441 -8.55 -7.15 29.15
C LEU A 441 -7.07 -7.52 28.96
N ASN A 442 -6.67 -8.73 29.32
CA ASN A 442 -5.32 -9.26 29.16
C ASN A 442 -4.98 -9.47 27.68
N PHE A 443 -5.95 -9.88 26.86
CA PHE A 443 -5.81 -9.92 25.41
C PHE A 443 -5.45 -8.55 24.82
N PHE A 444 -5.99 -7.45 25.38
CA PHE A 444 -5.60 -6.08 24.99
C PHE A 444 -4.21 -5.66 25.52
N THR A 445 -3.69 -6.27 26.60
CA THR A 445 -2.40 -5.89 27.19
C THR A 445 -1.21 -6.73 26.73
N GLU A 446 -1.38 -8.03 26.52
CA GLU A 446 -0.30 -9.00 26.25
C GLU A 446 0.00 -9.17 24.76
N GLY A 447 -0.96 -8.89 23.89
CA GLY A 447 -0.76 -8.97 22.44
C GLY A 447 -1.96 -9.59 21.75
N ALA A 448 -2.57 -8.78 20.89
CA ALA A 448 -3.63 -9.18 20.01
C ALA A 448 -3.12 -10.11 18.90
N ASP A 449 -3.05 -11.42 19.17
CA ASP A 449 -2.88 -12.41 18.10
C ASP A 449 -4.25 -12.75 17.49
N ARG A 450 -4.32 -12.81 16.16
CA ARG A 450 -5.53 -13.13 15.39
C ARG A 450 -6.03 -14.54 15.76
N GLU A 451 -5.11 -15.45 16.03
CA GLU A 451 -5.42 -16.82 16.45
C GLU A 451 -5.98 -16.88 17.88
N ALA A 452 -5.56 -15.96 18.76
CA ALA A 452 -6.06 -15.86 20.14
C ALA A 452 -7.48 -15.26 20.25
N MET A 453 -8.00 -14.59 19.21
CA MET A 453 -9.38 -14.07 19.21
C MET A 453 -10.45 -15.16 19.14
N VAL A 454 -10.18 -16.26 18.43
CA VAL A 454 -11.15 -17.33 18.20
C VAL A 454 -11.57 -18.01 19.52
N PRO A 455 -10.64 -18.48 20.39
CA PRO A 455 -11.02 -19.07 21.67
C PRO A 455 -11.71 -18.07 22.60
N LEU A 456 -11.27 -16.81 22.65
CA LEU A 456 -11.88 -15.75 23.46
C LEU A 456 -13.33 -15.47 23.04
N LYS A 457 -13.59 -15.37 21.73
CA LYS A 457 -14.92 -15.23 21.15
C LYS A 457 -15.83 -16.40 21.51
N ASN A 458 -15.32 -17.62 21.40
CA ASN A 458 -16.08 -18.83 21.72
C ASN A 458 -16.42 -18.89 23.22
N ASN A 459 -15.46 -18.55 24.10
CA ASN A 459 -15.65 -18.53 25.54
C ASN A 459 -16.70 -17.49 25.96
N LEU A 460 -16.60 -16.26 25.46
CA LEU A 460 -17.57 -15.21 25.78
C LEU A 460 -18.97 -15.52 25.21
N LYS A 461 -19.05 -16.11 24.01
CA LYS A 461 -20.33 -16.52 23.42
C LYS A 461 -20.97 -17.64 24.24
N ALA A 462 -20.21 -18.65 24.64
CA ALA A 462 -20.70 -19.74 25.49
C ALA A 462 -21.16 -19.21 26.87
N LEU A 463 -20.41 -18.27 27.46
CA LEU A 463 -20.76 -17.66 28.73
C LEU A 463 -22.06 -16.83 28.64
N PHE A 464 -22.20 -16.04 27.57
CA PHE A 464 -23.41 -15.28 27.30
C PHE A 464 -24.63 -16.17 27.08
N THR A 465 -24.52 -17.22 26.25
CA THR A 465 -25.62 -18.17 26.03
C THR A 465 -26.04 -18.87 27.32
N ARG A 466 -25.09 -19.26 28.18
CA ARG A 466 -25.43 -19.86 29.49
C ARG A 466 -26.17 -18.88 30.40
N LEU A 467 -25.74 -17.61 30.41
CA LEU A 467 -26.40 -16.55 31.18
C LEU A 467 -27.82 -16.26 30.66
N GLU A 468 -28.04 -16.23 29.34
CA GLU A 468 -29.37 -16.07 28.73
C GLU A 468 -30.30 -17.23 29.09
N ILE A 469 -29.83 -18.48 28.96
CA ILE A 469 -30.60 -19.68 29.36
C ILE A 469 -30.94 -19.62 30.84
N GLY A 470 -29.98 -19.24 31.70
CA GLY A 470 -30.20 -19.07 33.12
C GLY A 470 -31.28 -18.02 33.43
N VAL A 471 -31.25 -16.85 32.77
CA VAL A 471 -32.30 -15.83 32.89
C VAL A 471 -33.64 -16.36 32.40
N GLU A 472 -33.71 -17.05 31.27
CA GLU A 472 -34.95 -17.60 30.72
C GLU A 472 -35.56 -18.65 31.66
N LEU A 473 -34.74 -19.55 32.22
CA LEU A 473 -35.17 -20.55 33.21
C LEU A 473 -35.63 -19.91 34.52
N VAL A 474 -34.92 -18.89 35.01
CA VAL A 474 -35.33 -18.14 36.20
C VAL A 474 -36.64 -17.42 35.95
N THR A 475 -36.80 -16.79 34.78
CA THR A 475 -38.02 -16.04 34.41
C THR A 475 -39.20 -16.98 34.22
N LYS A 476 -39.03 -18.06 33.45
CA LYS A 476 -40.06 -19.10 33.26
C LYS A 476 -40.41 -19.79 34.57
N GLY A 477 -39.41 -20.15 35.37
CA GLY A 477 -39.56 -20.72 36.71
C GLY A 477 -40.29 -19.79 37.66
N PHE A 478 -40.00 -18.49 37.61
CA PHE A 478 -40.77 -17.47 38.33
C PHE A 478 -42.22 -17.44 37.86
N CYS A 479 -42.46 -17.42 36.54
CA CYS A 479 -43.81 -17.42 35.98
C CYS A 479 -44.61 -18.66 36.38
N THR A 480 -44.00 -19.85 36.41
CA THR A 480 -44.66 -21.08 36.90
C THR A 480 -44.88 -21.06 38.41
N ILE A 481 -43.94 -20.53 39.21
CA ILE A 481 -44.14 -20.39 40.66
C ILE A 481 -45.27 -19.40 40.96
N THR A 482 -45.33 -18.25 40.28
CA THR A 482 -46.45 -17.29 40.41
C THR A 482 -47.76 -17.91 39.95
N ALA A 483 -47.77 -18.62 38.81
CA ALA A 483 -48.98 -19.29 38.33
C ALA A 483 -49.46 -20.42 39.28
N CYS A 484 -48.53 -21.15 39.91
CA CYS A 484 -48.86 -22.17 40.92
C CYS A 484 -49.35 -21.56 42.24
N ASN A 485 -48.82 -20.41 42.65
CA ASN A 485 -49.33 -19.65 43.79
C ASN A 485 -50.72 -19.07 43.51
N ASP A 486 -50.93 -18.46 42.34
CA ASP A 486 -52.21 -17.86 41.95
C ASP A 486 -53.32 -18.91 41.72
N SER A 487 -52.94 -20.14 41.39
CA SER A 487 -53.87 -21.29 41.29
C SER A 487 -54.10 -22.03 42.62
N GLY A 488 -53.50 -21.55 43.73
CA GLY A 488 -53.65 -22.15 45.07
C GLY A 488 -53.01 -23.54 45.22
N MET A 489 -52.16 -23.95 44.27
CA MET A 489 -51.52 -25.27 44.26
C MET A 489 -50.30 -25.36 45.17
N LEU A 490 -49.75 -24.22 45.58
CA LEU A 490 -48.69 -24.13 46.57
C LEU A 490 -49.27 -23.42 47.80
N SER A 491 -49.17 -24.07 48.96
CA SER A 491 -49.47 -23.45 50.24
C SER A 491 -48.56 -22.23 50.43
N SER A 492 -49.16 -21.05 50.62
CA SER A 492 -48.44 -19.83 51.01
C SER A 492 -47.43 -20.13 52.12
N PRO A 493 -46.20 -19.60 52.06
CA PRO A 493 -45.34 -19.55 53.25
C PRO A 493 -46.01 -18.76 54.38
#